data_AF-A0A164GA75-F1
#
_entry.id   AF-A0A164GA75-F1
#
_cell.length_a   1.000
_cell.length_b   1.000
_cell.length_c   1.000
_cell.angle_alpha   90.00
_cell.angle_beta   90.00
_cell.angle_gamma   90.00
#
_symmetry.space_group_name_H-M   'P 1'
#
loop_
_entity.id
_entity.type
_entity.pdbx_description
1 polymer ?
#
loop_
_entity_poly.entity_id
_entity_poly.type
_entity_poly.pdbx_seq_one_letter_code
_entity_poly.pdbx_strand_id
1 'polypeptide(L)'
;EEWEKELEKLTSRFERELANKRKKPDEQKVLTLRLQREREDLEKNLTVRRDKKKESLTRKLLEHERAATAALVEKQSKEMMNLINEKRSEFMRAESLYIDDDYQTEELFPYPSNAPAPQPPGVAKTDIYHDPLVFADIDQIAISVAQEDQKTFTDLVRMLIGRCGSDVEKAR
;
A
#
# COMPACT_ATOMS: atom_id res chain seq x y z
N GLU A 1 57.61 -45.40 -37.78
CA GLU A 1 56.80 -46.42 -38.46
C GLU A 1 55.41 -46.67 -37.86
N GLU A 2 55.25 -47.25 -36.66
CA GLU A 2 53.90 -47.53 -36.12
C GLU A 2 53.11 -46.26 -35.76
N TRP A 3 53.80 -45.25 -35.23
CA TRP A 3 53.21 -43.97 -34.84
C TRP A 3 52.76 -43.13 -36.05
N GLU A 4 53.46 -43.25 -37.17
CA GLU A 4 53.08 -42.55 -38.42
C GLU A 4 51.82 -43.16 -39.02
N LYS A 5 51.70 -44.50 -38.98
CA LYS A 5 50.48 -45.20 -39.41
C LYS A 5 49.28 -44.87 -38.52
N GLU A 6 49.47 -44.76 -37.20
CA GLU A 6 48.39 -44.35 -36.29
C GLU A 6 48.01 -42.88 -36.49
N LEU A 7 48.98 -41.99 -36.74
CA LEU A 7 48.70 -40.60 -37.06
C LEU A 7 47.96 -40.45 -38.40
N GLU A 8 48.34 -41.22 -39.42
CA GLU A 8 47.69 -41.22 -40.73
C GLU A 8 46.26 -41.77 -40.63
N LYS A 9 46.03 -42.84 -39.86
CA LYS A 9 44.68 -43.34 -39.55
C LYS A 9 43.84 -42.31 -38.81
N LEU A 10 44.42 -41.62 -37.82
CA LEU A 10 43.71 -40.61 -37.04
C LEU A 10 43.34 -39.40 -37.92
N THR A 11 44.25 -38.97 -38.78
CA THR A 11 44.04 -37.86 -39.72
C THR A 11 43.00 -38.23 -40.77
N SER A 12 43.07 -39.42 -41.36
CA SER A 12 42.09 -39.91 -42.34
C SER A 12 40.70 -40.11 -41.72
N ARG A 13 40.62 -40.50 -40.45
CA ARG A 13 39.35 -40.56 -39.70
C ARG A 13 38.78 -39.16 -39.47
N PHE A 14 39.62 -38.20 -39.09
CA PHE A 14 39.22 -36.80 -38.90
C PHE A 14 38.74 -36.15 -40.21
N GLU A 15 39.44 -36.36 -41.31
CA GLU A 15 39.04 -35.84 -42.63
C GLU A 15 37.70 -36.44 -43.09
N ARG A 16 37.48 -37.74 -42.87
CA ARG A 16 36.19 -38.39 -43.12
C ARG A 16 35.06 -37.83 -42.25
N GLU A 17 35.33 -37.56 -40.96
CA GLU A 17 34.36 -36.92 -40.08
C GLU A 17 34.06 -35.48 -40.50
N LEU A 18 35.06 -34.70 -40.91
CA LEU A 18 34.87 -33.35 -41.44
C LEU A 18 34.05 -33.35 -42.73
N ALA A 19 34.33 -34.30 -43.64
CA ALA A 19 33.58 -34.48 -44.87
C ALA A 19 32.12 -34.89 -44.62
N ASN A 20 31.86 -35.69 -43.57
CA ASN A 20 30.51 -36.06 -43.16
C ASN A 20 29.77 -34.93 -42.42
N LYS A 21 30.47 -34.14 -41.60
CA LYS A 21 29.89 -32.96 -40.91
C LYS A 21 29.51 -31.85 -41.88
N ARG A 22 30.24 -31.70 -42.99
CA ARG A 22 29.88 -30.76 -44.07
C ARG A 22 28.56 -31.09 -44.79
N LYS A 23 28.00 -32.29 -44.63
CA LYS A 23 26.81 -32.76 -45.37
C LYS A 23 25.47 -32.63 -44.64
N LYS A 24 25.41 -32.19 -43.37
CA LYS A 24 24.13 -32.04 -42.63
C LYS A 24 23.92 -30.63 -42.06
N PRO A 25 23.67 -29.63 -42.92
CA PRO A 25 23.34 -28.27 -42.47
C PRO A 25 22.08 -28.23 -41.59
N ASP A 26 21.15 -29.19 -41.74
CA ASP A 26 19.91 -29.22 -40.96
C ASP A 26 20.10 -29.62 -39.49
N GLU A 27 21.01 -30.55 -39.18
CA GLU A 27 21.34 -30.89 -37.78
C GLU A 27 22.03 -29.71 -37.08
N GLN A 28 22.85 -28.96 -37.81
CA GLN A 28 23.54 -27.79 -37.29
C GLN A 28 22.56 -26.63 -37.03
N LYS A 29 21.57 -26.42 -37.90
CA LYS A 29 20.47 -25.47 -37.70
C LYS A 29 19.60 -25.83 -36.49
N VAL A 30 19.25 -27.11 -36.33
CA VAL A 30 18.48 -27.59 -35.17
C VAL A 30 19.26 -27.41 -33.87
N LEU A 31 20.56 -27.68 -33.88
CA LEU A 31 21.43 -27.46 -32.72
C LEU A 31 21.52 -25.97 -32.36
N THR A 32 21.71 -25.09 -33.34
CA THR A 32 21.73 -23.64 -33.08
C THR A 32 20.40 -23.13 -32.55
N LEU A 33 19.27 -23.66 -33.03
CA LEU A 33 17.93 -23.26 -32.58
C LEU A 33 17.65 -23.75 -31.15
N ARG A 34 18.14 -24.95 -30.78
CA ARG A 34 18.15 -25.43 -29.39
C ARG A 34 18.99 -24.54 -28.47
N LEU A 35 20.23 -24.24 -28.86
CA LEU A 35 21.12 -23.39 -28.08
C LEU A 35 20.54 -21.97 -27.89
N GLN A 36 19.87 -21.44 -28.92
CA GLN A 36 19.21 -20.15 -28.85
C GLN A 36 18.01 -20.17 -27.89
N ARG A 37 17.22 -21.25 -27.91
CA ARG A 37 16.13 -21.46 -26.96
C ARG A 37 16.63 -21.63 -25.53
N GLU A 38 17.70 -22.39 -25.32
CA GLU A 38 18.35 -22.54 -24.01
C GLU A 38 18.88 -21.19 -23.49
N ARG A 39 19.45 -20.36 -24.37
CA ARG A 39 19.90 -19.01 -24.02
C ARG A 39 18.72 -18.12 -23.58
N GLU A 40 17.63 -18.12 -24.35
CA GLU A 40 16.42 -17.36 -24.01
C GLU A 40 15.76 -17.84 -22.72
N ASP A 41 15.74 -19.16 -22.48
CA ASP A 41 15.17 -19.74 -21.27
C ASP A 41 16.03 -19.44 -20.03
N LEU A 42 17.35 -19.41 -20.19
CA LEU A 42 18.29 -18.97 -19.15
C LEU A 42 18.11 -17.48 -18.85
N GLU A 43 18.01 -16.64 -19.89
CA GLU A 43 17.81 -15.20 -19.75
C GLU A 43 16.48 -14.89 -19.01
N LYS A 44 15.39 -15.55 -19.40
CA LYS A 44 14.09 -15.45 -18.70
C LYS A 44 14.16 -15.97 -17.26
N ASN A 45 14.88 -17.06 -16.99
CA ASN A 45 15.03 -17.56 -15.62
C ASN A 45 15.81 -16.59 -14.73
N LEU A 46 16.86 -15.96 -15.26
CA LEU A 46 17.67 -14.99 -14.52
C LEU A 46 16.86 -13.73 -14.17
N THR A 47 16.07 -13.22 -15.11
CA THR A 47 15.19 -12.06 -14.86
C THR A 47 14.09 -12.39 -13.87
N VAL A 48 13.42 -13.54 -14.01
CA VAL A 48 12.38 -14.00 -13.07
C VAL A 48 12.93 -14.18 -11.66
N ARG A 49 14.14 -14.74 -11.50
CA ARG A 49 14.77 -14.90 -10.17
C ARG A 49 15.07 -13.56 -9.52
N ARG A 50 15.59 -12.61 -10.30
CA ARG A 50 15.86 -11.24 -9.83
C ARG A 50 14.58 -10.55 -9.40
N ASP A 51 13.52 -10.66 -10.20
CA ASP A 51 12.24 -10.00 -9.94
C ASP A 51 11.55 -10.60 -8.71
N LYS A 52 11.53 -11.93 -8.57
CA LYS A 52 11.03 -12.61 -7.36
C LYS A 52 11.80 -12.21 -6.10
N LYS A 53 13.12 -12.02 -6.19
CA LYS A 53 13.94 -11.56 -5.06
C LYS A 53 13.61 -10.12 -4.68
N LYS A 54 13.44 -9.24 -5.67
CA LYS A 54 13.03 -7.85 -5.46
C LYS A 54 11.66 -7.78 -4.80
N GLU A 55 10.68 -8.51 -5.34
CA GLU A 55 9.31 -8.58 -4.81
C GLU A 55 9.29 -9.11 -3.37
N SER A 56 10.03 -10.19 -3.09
CA SER A 56 10.14 -10.74 -1.73
C SER A 56 10.74 -9.73 -0.74
N LEU A 57 11.78 -9.00 -1.14
CA LEU A 57 12.38 -7.97 -0.30
C LEU A 57 11.40 -6.83 -0.03
N THR A 58 10.73 -6.31 -1.06
CA THR A 58 9.75 -5.24 -0.91
C THR A 58 8.57 -5.67 -0.04
N ARG A 59 8.12 -6.92 -0.15
CA ARG A 59 7.04 -7.48 0.67
C ARG A 59 7.44 -7.53 2.15
N LYS A 60 8.66 -8.00 2.45
CA LYS A 60 9.19 -8.04 3.83
C LYS A 60 9.33 -6.65 4.45
N LEU A 61 9.77 -5.65 3.67
CA LEU A 61 9.84 -4.28 4.15
C LEU A 61 8.46 -3.72 4.49
N LEU A 62 7.47 -3.92 3.61
CA LEU A 62 6.11 -3.47 3.86
C LEU A 62 5.48 -4.16 5.07
N GLU A 63 5.73 -5.46 5.22
CA GLU A 63 5.24 -6.24 6.37
C GLU A 63 5.89 -5.76 7.68
N HIS A 64 7.18 -5.44 7.66
CA HIS A 64 7.87 -4.87 8.82
C HIS A 64 7.32 -3.49 9.20
N GLU A 65 7.06 -2.60 8.22
CA GLU A 65 6.43 -1.30 8.52
C GLU A 65 5.02 -1.44 9.08
N ARG A 66 4.22 -2.37 8.54
CA ARG A 66 2.88 -2.67 9.07
C ARG A 66 2.96 -3.19 10.50
N ALA A 67 3.88 -4.10 10.79
CA ALA A 67 4.08 -4.64 12.14
C ALA A 67 4.54 -3.56 13.13
N ALA A 68 5.47 -2.69 12.74
CA ALA A 68 5.92 -1.58 13.56
C ALA A 68 4.78 -0.60 13.87
N THR A 69 3.95 -0.30 12.87
CA THR A 69 2.77 0.57 13.04
C THR A 69 1.75 -0.06 13.99
N ALA A 70 1.44 -1.35 13.80
CA ALA A 70 0.53 -2.07 14.69
C ALA A 70 1.03 -2.09 16.14
N ALA A 71 2.32 -2.34 16.36
CA ALA A 71 2.92 -2.33 17.69
C ALA A 71 2.87 -0.93 18.34
N LEU A 72 3.07 0.14 17.56
CA LEU A 72 2.95 1.50 18.06
C LEU A 72 1.50 1.82 18.47
N VAL A 73 0.53 1.47 17.63
CA VAL A 73 -0.90 1.66 17.91
C VAL A 73 -1.32 0.89 19.15
N GLU A 74 -0.90 -0.37 19.30
CA GLU A 74 -1.18 -1.19 20.48
C GLU A 74 -0.60 -0.58 21.76
N LYS A 75 0.62 -0.03 21.68
CA LYS A 75 1.24 0.66 22.82
C LYS A 75 0.43 1.90 23.21
N GLN A 76 0.09 2.74 22.23
CA GLN A 76 -0.64 3.98 22.47
C GLN A 76 -2.07 3.72 22.96
N SER A 77 -2.76 2.70 22.41
CA SER A 77 -4.11 2.33 22.84
C SER A 77 -4.10 1.83 24.29
N LYS A 78 -3.09 1.04 24.67
CA LYS A 78 -2.90 0.58 26.05
C LYS A 78 -2.63 1.73 27.01
N GLU A 79 -1.76 2.67 26.65
CA GLU A 79 -1.49 3.86 27.46
C GLU A 79 -2.75 4.71 27.63
N MET A 80 -3.53 4.91 26.57
CA MET A 80 -4.79 5.64 26.61
C MET A 80 -5.84 4.94 27.49
N MET A 81 -5.99 3.62 27.38
CA MET A 81 -6.91 2.85 28.23
C MET A 81 -6.51 2.90 29.70
N ASN A 82 -5.22 2.86 30.00
CA ASN A 82 -4.72 3.01 31.37
C ASN A 82 -5.05 4.40 31.93
N LEU A 83 -4.83 5.46 31.14
CA LEU A 83 -5.17 6.84 31.55
C LEU A 83 -6.67 7.01 31.81
N ILE A 84 -7.52 6.44 30.93
CA ILE A 84 -8.97 6.44 31.13
C ILE A 84 -9.33 5.73 32.44
N ASN A 85 -8.76 4.56 32.70
CA ASN A 85 -9.03 3.80 33.92
C ASN A 85 -8.55 4.55 35.18
N GLU A 86 -7.37 5.17 35.13
CA GLU A 86 -6.84 5.99 36.20
C GLU A 86 -7.77 7.16 36.50
N LYS A 87 -8.16 7.93 35.47
CA LYS A 87 -9.09 9.06 35.63
C LYS A 87 -10.47 8.65 36.12
N ARG A 88 -11.00 7.52 35.64
CA ARG A 88 -12.25 6.96 36.17
C ARG A 88 -12.11 6.58 37.63
N SER A 89 -10.99 6.00 38.05
CA SER A 89 -10.76 5.63 39.45
C SER A 89 -10.58 6.85 40.35
N GLU A 90 -9.92 7.90 39.87
CA GLU A 90 -9.80 9.19 40.57
C GLU A 90 -11.17 9.84 40.73
N PHE A 91 -11.98 9.86 39.68
CA PHE A 91 -13.35 10.38 39.71
C PHE A 91 -14.19 9.63 40.73
N MET A 92 -14.21 8.29 40.67
CA MET A 92 -14.94 7.46 41.65
C MET A 92 -14.46 7.69 43.09
N ARG A 93 -13.14 7.87 43.30
CA ARG A 93 -12.58 8.15 44.64
C ARG A 93 -12.93 9.55 45.13
N ALA A 94 -12.91 10.54 44.24
CA ALA A 94 -13.27 11.92 44.56
C ALA A 94 -14.76 12.03 44.84
N GLU A 95 -15.61 11.45 44.00
CA GLU A 95 -17.07 11.39 44.16
C GLU A 95 -17.45 10.64 45.45
N SER A 96 -16.77 9.53 45.78
CA SER A 96 -16.94 8.82 47.05
C SER A 96 -16.57 9.64 48.29
N LEU A 97 -15.81 10.73 48.16
CA LEU A 97 -15.47 11.66 49.26
C LEU A 97 -16.54 12.75 49.46
N TYR A 98 -17.45 12.92 48.49
CA TYR A 98 -18.55 13.90 48.51
C TYR A 98 -19.93 13.28 48.76
N ILE A 99 -20.02 11.97 48.98
CA ILE A 99 -21.26 11.32 49.43
C ILE A 99 -21.44 11.61 50.93
N ASP A 100 -21.92 12.82 51.21
CA ASP A 100 -22.75 13.09 52.39
C ASP A 100 -24.17 12.56 52.08
N ASP A 101 -24.81 11.97 53.09
CA ASP A 101 -25.96 11.04 53.04
C ASP A 101 -27.29 11.63 52.50
N ASP A 102 -27.29 12.73 51.75
CA ASP A 102 -28.52 13.49 51.43
C ASP A 102 -28.77 13.77 49.93
N TYR A 103 -27.87 13.40 49.02
CA TYR A 103 -28.14 13.55 47.58
C TYR A 103 -28.52 12.22 46.95
N GLN A 104 -29.84 12.04 46.82
CA GLN A 104 -30.47 11.06 45.96
C GLN A 104 -29.73 10.98 44.61
N THR A 105 -29.17 9.80 44.34
CA THR A 105 -29.01 9.18 43.03
C THR A 105 -29.26 10.13 41.83
N GLU A 106 -28.28 10.95 41.47
CA GLU A 106 -28.16 11.29 40.04
C GLU A 106 -27.74 9.99 39.38
N GLU A 107 -28.69 9.30 38.77
CA GLU A 107 -28.44 8.16 37.91
C GLU A 107 -27.27 8.51 37.00
N LEU A 108 -26.17 7.79 37.14
CA LEU A 108 -25.05 7.79 36.21
C LEU A 108 -25.62 7.40 34.83
N PHE A 109 -26.08 8.39 34.08
CA PHE A 109 -26.64 8.18 32.75
C PHE A 109 -25.59 7.43 31.93
N PRO A 110 -25.90 6.22 31.43
CA PRO A 110 -24.98 5.47 30.60
C PRO A 110 -24.54 6.37 29.46
N TYR A 111 -23.23 6.43 29.19
CA TYR A 111 -22.72 7.11 28.01
C TYR A 111 -23.53 6.59 26.81
N PRO A 112 -24.19 7.47 26.04
CA PRO A 112 -25.15 7.03 25.05
C PRO A 112 -24.46 6.09 24.08
N SER A 113 -25.01 4.88 23.95
CA SER A 113 -24.47 3.83 23.07
C SER A 113 -24.55 4.21 21.59
N ASN A 114 -25.35 5.21 21.26
CA ASN A 114 -25.44 5.81 19.93
C ASN A 114 -24.95 7.25 19.98
N ALA A 115 -24.12 7.62 19.00
CA ALA A 115 -23.68 8.98 18.82
C ALA A 115 -24.89 9.92 18.68
N PRO A 116 -24.85 11.12 19.29
CA PRO A 116 -25.89 12.12 19.08
C PRO A 116 -26.01 12.44 17.59
N ALA A 117 -27.23 12.71 17.13
CA ALA A 117 -27.46 13.09 15.74
C ALA A 117 -26.64 14.35 15.39
N PRO A 118 -26.05 14.44 14.19
CA PRO A 118 -25.30 15.61 13.79
C PRO A 118 -26.22 16.83 13.86
N GLN A 119 -25.91 17.77 14.75
CA GLN A 119 -26.61 19.04 14.81
C GLN A 119 -26.11 19.96 13.69
N PRO A 120 -27.00 20.73 13.05
CA PRO A 120 -26.57 21.72 12.10
C PRO A 120 -25.68 22.76 12.80
N PRO A 121 -24.69 23.33 12.09
CA PRO A 121 -23.85 24.38 12.65
C PRO A 121 -24.72 25.56 13.10
N GLY A 122 -24.52 26.01 14.34
CA GLY A 122 -25.30 27.11 14.95
C GLY A 122 -24.88 28.51 14.50
N VAL A 123 -23.91 28.61 13.59
CA VAL A 123 -23.37 29.87 13.06
C VAL A 123 -23.44 29.85 11.53
N ALA A 124 -23.92 30.94 10.94
CA ALA A 124 -23.99 31.09 9.50
C ALA A 124 -22.66 31.65 8.94
N LYS A 125 -22.40 31.43 7.65
CA LYS A 125 -21.21 31.99 6.98
C LYS A 125 -21.16 33.53 7.06
N THR A 126 -22.33 34.17 7.08
CA THR A 126 -22.49 35.62 7.25
C THR A 126 -21.98 36.15 8.59
N ASP A 127 -21.91 35.29 9.61
CA ASP A 127 -21.52 35.69 10.96
C ASP A 127 -20.00 35.71 11.13
N ILE A 128 -19.27 35.02 10.25
CA ILE A 128 -17.83 34.81 10.33
C ILE A 128 -17.09 35.53 9.20
N TYR A 129 -17.70 35.62 8.01
CA TYR A 129 -17.06 36.14 6.81
C TYR A 129 -17.67 37.46 6.35
N HIS A 130 -16.79 38.37 5.93
CA HIS A 130 -17.19 39.68 5.43
C HIS A 130 -17.93 39.61 4.09
N ASP A 131 -17.57 38.65 3.24
CA ASP A 131 -18.27 38.34 2.00
C ASP A 131 -18.43 36.82 1.83
N PRO A 132 -19.64 36.28 2.08
CA PRO A 132 -19.93 34.86 1.89
C PRO A 132 -20.02 34.42 0.42
N LEU A 133 -20.14 35.35 -0.53
CA LEU A 133 -20.29 35.00 -1.94
C LEU A 133 -18.99 34.45 -2.54
N VAL A 134 -17.85 34.74 -1.92
CA VAL A 134 -16.54 34.17 -2.28
C VAL A 134 -16.56 32.63 -2.23
N PHE A 135 -17.50 32.03 -1.49
CA PHE A 135 -17.63 30.58 -1.39
C PHE A 135 -18.59 29.96 -2.41
N ALA A 136 -19.33 30.75 -3.20
CA ALA A 136 -20.38 30.24 -4.07
C ALA A 136 -19.88 29.19 -5.07
N ASP A 137 -18.72 29.43 -5.68
CA ASP A 137 -18.12 28.52 -6.66
C ASP A 137 -17.67 27.20 -6.00
N ILE A 138 -17.09 27.28 -4.79
CA ILE A 138 -16.63 26.11 -4.02
C ILE A 138 -17.84 25.29 -3.55
N ASP A 139 -18.88 25.95 -3.03
CA ASP A 139 -20.11 25.32 -2.59
C ASP A 139 -20.80 24.61 -3.77
N GLN A 140 -20.82 25.23 -4.95
CA GLN A 140 -21.41 24.62 -6.15
C GLN A 140 -20.65 23.36 -6.58
N ILE A 141 -19.31 23.38 -6.49
CA ILE A 141 -18.48 22.18 -6.75
C ILE A 141 -18.80 21.10 -5.72
N ALA A 142 -18.83 21.43 -4.42
CA ALA A 142 -19.13 20.46 -3.37
C ALA A 142 -20.52 19.83 -3.51
N ILE A 143 -21.54 20.64 -3.84
CA ILE A 143 -22.91 20.16 -4.12
C ILE A 143 -22.91 19.23 -5.33
N SER A 144 -22.24 19.60 -6.42
CA SER A 144 -22.19 18.77 -7.63
C SER A 144 -21.52 17.42 -7.38
N VAL A 145 -20.40 17.42 -6.66
CA VAL A 145 -19.66 16.20 -6.28
C VAL A 145 -20.49 15.33 -5.33
N ALA A 146 -21.26 15.94 -4.41
CA ALA A 146 -22.13 15.23 -3.48
C ALA A 146 -23.36 14.60 -4.15
N GLN A 147 -23.80 15.11 -5.30
CA GLN A 147 -24.88 14.52 -6.10
C GLN A 147 -24.42 13.31 -6.93
N GLU A 148 -23.11 13.18 -7.17
CA GLU A 148 -22.52 12.08 -7.92
C GLU A 148 -22.06 10.94 -7.00
N ASP A 149 -22.26 9.69 -7.43
CA ASP A 149 -21.80 8.51 -6.69
C ASP A 149 -20.28 8.35 -6.79
N GLN A 150 -19.59 8.63 -5.68
CA GLN A 150 -18.15 8.56 -5.59
C GLN A 150 -17.67 7.13 -5.30
N LYS A 151 -16.88 6.57 -6.22
CA LYS A 151 -16.39 5.18 -6.12
C LYS A 151 -15.27 5.01 -5.09
N THR A 152 -14.41 6.01 -4.92
CA THR A 152 -13.30 5.96 -3.97
C THR A 152 -13.11 7.31 -3.28
N PHE A 153 -12.62 7.28 -2.03
CA PHE A 153 -12.29 8.48 -1.28
C PHE A 153 -11.24 9.35 -2.01
N THR A 154 -10.27 8.72 -2.67
CA THR A 154 -9.26 9.44 -3.45
C THR A 154 -9.87 10.21 -4.63
N ASP A 155 -10.87 9.65 -5.30
CA ASP A 155 -11.56 10.32 -6.40
C ASP A 155 -12.41 11.48 -5.89
N LEU A 156 -13.15 11.28 -4.79
CA LEU A 156 -13.89 12.34 -4.09
C LEU A 156 -12.96 13.52 -3.76
N VAL A 157 -11.83 13.25 -3.10
CA VAL A 157 -10.86 14.29 -2.71
C VAL A 157 -10.31 14.99 -3.94
N ARG A 158 -9.92 14.26 -5.00
CA ARG A 158 -9.41 14.85 -6.25
C ARG A 158 -10.41 15.77 -6.92
N MET A 159 -11.70 15.43 -6.92
CA MET A 159 -12.72 16.26 -7.56
C MET A 159 -13.05 17.50 -6.75
N LEU A 160 -13.00 17.41 -5.41
CA LEU A 160 -13.20 18.57 -4.54
C LEU A 160 -12.02 19.56 -4.62
N ILE A 161 -10.77 19.09 -4.59
CA ILE A 161 -9.60 19.98 -4.52
C ILE A 161 -8.97 20.29 -5.88
N GLY A 162 -9.39 19.62 -6.96
CA GLY A 162 -8.71 19.68 -8.26
C GLY A 162 -8.71 21.05 -8.93
N ARG A 163 -9.63 21.94 -8.53
CA ARG A 163 -9.71 23.33 -9.01
C ARG A 163 -9.14 24.36 -8.02
N CYS A 164 -8.75 23.95 -6.82
CA CYS A 164 -8.19 24.85 -5.80
C CYS A 164 -6.70 25.08 -6.09
N GLY A 165 -6.33 26.35 -6.30
CA GLY A 165 -4.96 26.76 -6.60
C GLY A 165 -4.12 27.04 -5.36
N SER A 166 -4.76 27.45 -4.26
CA SER A 166 -4.09 27.75 -2.99
C SER A 166 -4.46 26.76 -1.88
N ASP A 167 -3.55 26.59 -0.91
CA ASP A 167 -3.84 25.74 0.25
C ASP A 167 -4.94 26.34 1.14
N VAL A 168 -5.13 27.67 1.08
CA VAL A 168 -6.26 28.34 1.73
C VAL A 168 -7.59 27.93 1.09
N GLU A 169 -7.65 27.79 -0.23
CA GLU A 169 -8.84 27.29 -0.96
C GLU A 169 -9.08 25.80 -0.75
N LYS A 170 -8.04 25.01 -0.49
CA LYS A 170 -8.19 23.58 -0.18
C LYS A 170 -8.63 23.33 1.27
N ALA A 171 -8.26 24.24 2.18
CA ALA A 171 -8.60 24.15 3.60
C ALA A 171 -9.99 24.71 3.92
N ARG A 172 -10.51 25.59 3.07
CA ARG A 172 -11.89 26.08 3.08
C ARG A 172 -12.84 24.99 2.57
#